data_AF-A0A7S2Y8W7-F1
#
_entry.id   AF-A0A7S2Y8W7-F1
#
_cell.length_a   1.000
_cell.length_b   1.000
_cell.length_c   1.000
_cell.angle_alpha   90.00
_cell.angle_beta   90.00
_cell.angle_gamma   90.00
#
_symmetry.space_group_name_H-M   'P 1'
#
loop_
_entity.id
_entity.type
_entity.pdbx_description
1 polymer ?
#
loop_
_entity_poly.entity_id
_entity_poly.type
_entity_poly.pdbx_seq_one_letter_code
_entity_poly.pdbx_strand_id
1 'polypeptide(L)'
;PSGNVKRPLIFANYGRPQDFDALYAAGLSVSGKIVIVRYGQCFRGLKVMNAQALGARAVLIYSDPIDDGYSVGAVYPHGPWRPASGVQRGSVQFNSLCAGDPMRVDPRYAQKTQSSVQDICGYTFEDLIPSIPSLPLSYEDAQPLLEALAGTKSAKEIFGSDFKGGLNISYSVG
;
A
#
# COMPACT_ATOMS: atom_id res chain seq x y z
N PRO A 1 2.76 4.84 11.52
CA PRO A 1 3.04 5.81 12.61
C PRO A 1 2.43 7.18 12.25
N SER A 2 2.17 8.02 13.24
CA SER A 2 1.80 9.42 13.02
C SER A 2 2.97 10.19 12.39
N GLY A 3 2.68 11.13 11.50
CA GLY A 3 3.71 11.96 10.87
C GLY A 3 3.13 12.94 9.86
N ASN A 4 3.95 13.93 9.48
CA ASN A 4 3.64 14.89 8.42
C ASN A 4 4.76 14.83 7.38
N VAL A 5 4.42 14.43 6.15
CA VAL A 5 5.39 14.18 5.08
C VAL A 5 4.97 14.95 3.83
N LYS A 6 5.88 15.77 3.29
CA LYS A 6 5.73 16.44 2.00
C LYS A 6 6.88 16.04 1.09
N ARG A 7 6.60 15.19 0.10
CA ARG A 7 7.55 14.68 -0.90
C ARG A 7 6.83 14.47 -2.24
N PRO A 8 7.57 14.35 -3.36
CA PRO A 8 6.99 13.97 -4.65
C PRO A 8 6.23 12.63 -4.54
N LEU A 9 5.18 12.50 -5.33
CA LEU A 9 4.35 11.29 -5.42
C LEU A 9 4.87 10.36 -6.53
N ILE A 10 4.73 9.05 -6.36
CA ILE A 10 5.00 8.03 -7.38
C ILE A 10 3.94 6.93 -7.31
N PHE A 11 3.38 6.54 -8.46
CA PHE A 11 2.44 5.43 -8.55
C PHE A 11 3.17 4.10 -8.70
N ALA A 12 2.91 3.16 -7.79
CA ALA A 12 3.60 1.86 -7.74
C ALA A 12 2.63 0.68 -7.88
N ASN A 13 1.60 0.82 -8.70
CA ASN A 13 0.66 -0.25 -9.02
C ASN A 13 0.04 -0.88 -7.75
N TYR A 14 0.17 -2.20 -7.54
CA TYR A 14 -0.31 -2.90 -6.36
C TYR A 14 0.73 -2.92 -5.23
N GLY A 15 1.92 -2.35 -5.39
CA GLY A 15 2.97 -2.38 -4.38
C GLY A 15 3.50 -3.80 -4.10
N ARG A 16 3.48 -4.67 -5.11
CA ARG A 16 4.14 -5.98 -5.07
C ARG A 16 5.65 -5.79 -5.33
N PRO A 17 6.51 -6.73 -4.92
CA PRO A 17 7.93 -6.68 -5.26
C PRO A 17 8.18 -6.45 -6.76
N GLN A 18 7.44 -7.15 -7.62
CA GLN A 18 7.56 -7.04 -9.08
C GLN A 18 7.17 -5.66 -9.62
N ASP A 19 6.27 -4.96 -8.93
CA ASP A 19 5.89 -3.59 -9.31
C ASP A 19 7.06 -2.63 -9.06
N PHE A 20 7.74 -2.78 -7.92
CA PHE A 20 8.91 -1.98 -7.60
C PHE A 20 10.11 -2.33 -8.48
N ASP A 21 10.30 -3.62 -8.81
CA ASP A 21 11.35 -4.05 -9.74
C ASP A 21 11.13 -3.45 -11.13
N ALA A 22 9.87 -3.43 -11.61
CA ALA A 22 9.51 -2.80 -12.89
C ALA A 22 9.80 -1.29 -12.89
N LEU A 23 9.44 -0.58 -11.81
CA LEU A 23 9.78 0.84 -11.66
C LEU A 23 11.30 1.07 -11.71
N TYR A 24 12.05 0.27 -10.95
CA TYR A 24 13.51 0.38 -10.91
C TYR A 24 14.14 0.11 -12.29
N ALA A 25 13.68 -0.91 -13.01
CA ALA A 25 14.13 -1.22 -14.36
C ALA A 25 13.82 -0.10 -15.37
N ALA A 26 12.75 0.66 -15.15
CA ALA A 26 12.41 1.84 -15.92
C ALA A 26 13.16 3.12 -15.47
N GLY A 27 14.10 3.02 -14.52
CA GLY A 27 14.88 4.15 -14.00
C GLY A 27 14.12 5.02 -13.00
N LEU A 28 12.99 4.54 -12.46
CA LEU A 28 12.17 5.24 -11.49
C LEU A 28 12.46 4.72 -10.08
N SER A 29 12.82 5.64 -9.17
CA SER A 29 13.09 5.31 -7.76
C SER A 29 11.97 5.80 -6.86
N VAL A 30 11.53 4.93 -5.94
CA VAL A 30 10.57 5.28 -4.87
C VAL A 30 11.24 5.90 -3.63
N SER A 31 12.57 5.85 -3.56
CA SER A 31 13.32 6.35 -2.41
C SER A 31 13.10 7.85 -2.22
N GLY A 32 12.76 8.25 -1.00
CA GLY A 32 12.48 9.64 -0.65
C GLY A 32 11.11 10.17 -1.09
N LYS A 33 10.26 9.36 -1.74
CA LYS A 33 8.95 9.76 -2.27
C LYS A 33 7.77 9.29 -1.41
N ILE A 34 6.59 9.85 -1.66
CA ILE A 34 5.31 9.27 -1.23
C ILE A 34 4.91 8.27 -2.31
N VAL A 35 4.65 7.03 -1.91
CA VAL A 35 4.20 5.98 -2.83
C VAL A 35 2.68 5.88 -2.77
N ILE A 36 2.00 5.92 -3.92
CA ILE A 36 0.56 5.60 -4.01
C ILE A 36 0.38 4.24 -4.69
N VAL A 37 -0.41 3.38 -4.05
CA VAL A 37 -0.68 2.01 -4.49
C VAL A 37 -2.16 1.67 -4.39
N ARG A 38 -2.55 0.66 -5.16
CA ARG A 38 -3.89 0.07 -5.14
C ARG A 38 -4.00 -1.02 -4.08
N TYR A 39 -5.18 -1.14 -3.46
CA TYR A 39 -5.58 -2.37 -2.78
C TYR A 39 -5.63 -3.56 -3.76
N GLY A 40 -5.63 -4.79 -3.24
CA GLY A 40 -5.65 -6.02 -4.04
C GLY A 40 -4.28 -6.68 -4.21
N GLN A 41 -4.24 -7.89 -4.77
CA GLN A 41 -3.06 -8.72 -5.12
C GLN A 41 -2.14 -9.16 -3.96
N CYS A 42 -1.82 -8.30 -3.00
CA CYS A 42 -1.02 -8.63 -1.83
C CYS A 42 -1.61 -7.96 -0.57
N PHE A 43 -1.26 -8.51 0.60
CA PHE A 43 -1.70 -7.97 1.88
C PHE A 43 -1.20 -6.53 2.07
N ARG A 44 -2.07 -5.63 2.57
CA ARG A 44 -1.78 -4.20 2.69
C ARG A 44 -0.53 -3.87 3.53
N GLY A 45 -0.24 -4.67 4.57
CA GLY A 45 0.99 -4.53 5.35
C GLY A 45 2.25 -4.78 4.51
N LEU A 46 2.21 -5.71 3.55
CA LEU A 46 3.33 -5.97 2.64
C LEU A 46 3.58 -4.80 1.68
N LYS A 47 2.53 -4.10 1.24
CA LYS A 47 2.68 -2.90 0.40
C LYS A 47 3.51 -1.83 1.11
N VAL A 48 3.19 -1.60 2.39
CA VAL A 48 3.91 -0.62 3.23
C VAL A 48 5.33 -1.10 3.54
N MET A 49 5.50 -2.38 3.87
CA MET A 49 6.81 -2.99 4.11
C MET A 49 7.74 -2.86 2.90
N ASN A 50 7.26 -3.23 1.70
CA ASN A 50 8.05 -3.19 0.47
C ASN A 50 8.48 -1.75 0.14
N ALA A 51 7.54 -0.79 0.19
CA ALA A 51 7.86 0.62 -0.05
C ALA A 51 8.85 1.17 0.98
N GLN A 52 8.67 0.81 2.27
CA GLN A 52 9.57 1.20 3.36
C GLN A 52 10.98 0.66 3.16
N ALA A 53 11.11 -0.62 2.80
CA ALA A 53 12.40 -1.25 2.53
C ALA A 53 13.17 -0.56 1.38
N LEU A 54 12.44 0.05 0.43
CA LEU A 54 13.00 0.80 -0.70
C LEU A 54 13.15 2.31 -0.42
N GLY A 55 12.99 2.74 0.83
CA GLY A 55 13.25 4.11 1.26
C GLY A 55 12.11 5.11 0.98
N ALA A 56 10.90 4.64 0.68
CA ALA A 56 9.73 5.52 0.62
C ALA A 56 9.51 6.25 1.97
N ARG A 57 8.85 7.41 1.92
CA ARG A 57 8.63 8.26 3.11
C ARG A 57 7.20 8.20 3.64
N ALA A 58 6.25 7.82 2.81
CA ALA A 58 4.87 7.53 3.21
C ALA A 58 4.20 6.67 2.13
N VAL A 59 3.10 6.02 2.49
CA VAL A 59 2.31 5.20 1.56
C VAL A 59 0.84 5.62 1.57
N LEU A 60 0.28 5.91 0.40
CA LEU A 60 -1.15 6.09 0.18
C LEU A 60 -1.71 4.82 -0.45
N ILE A 61 -2.83 4.32 0.07
CA ILE A 61 -3.46 3.10 -0.44
C ILE A 61 -4.91 3.40 -0.80
N TYR A 62 -5.32 3.20 -2.05
CA TYR A 62 -6.70 3.45 -2.48
C TYR A 62 -7.34 2.20 -3.09
N SER A 63 -8.68 2.16 -3.14
CA SER A 63 -9.43 1.05 -3.74
C SER A 63 -9.75 1.38 -5.18
N ASP A 64 -8.98 0.88 -6.15
CA ASP A 64 -9.18 1.21 -7.55
C ASP A 64 -10.49 0.61 -8.09
N PRO A 65 -11.30 1.37 -8.85
CA PRO A 65 -12.55 0.86 -9.40
C PRO A 65 -12.42 -0.38 -10.29
N ILE A 66 -11.22 -0.67 -10.82
CA ILE A 66 -10.97 -1.90 -11.59
C ILE A 66 -11.21 -3.17 -10.76
N ASP A 67 -10.95 -3.10 -9.45
CA ASP A 67 -11.07 -4.23 -8.52
C ASP A 67 -12.32 -4.13 -7.65
N ASP A 68 -12.70 -2.91 -7.25
CA ASP A 68 -13.81 -2.66 -6.33
C ASP A 68 -14.40 -1.26 -6.54
N GLY A 69 -15.39 -1.17 -7.43
CA GLY A 69 -16.09 0.08 -7.73
C GLY A 69 -16.90 -0.01 -9.02
N TYR A 70 -17.15 1.14 -9.64
CA TYR A 70 -18.06 1.27 -10.79
C TYR A 70 -17.62 0.49 -12.04
N SER A 71 -16.34 0.11 -12.17
CA SER A 71 -15.88 -0.69 -13.31
C SER A 71 -16.26 -2.16 -13.18
N VAL A 72 -16.65 -2.61 -11.98
CA VAL A 72 -17.11 -3.97 -11.72
C VAL A 72 -18.65 -4.07 -11.72
N GLY A 73 -19.34 -3.02 -11.25
CA GLY A 73 -20.80 -2.95 -11.32
C GLY A 73 -21.40 -1.75 -10.58
N ALA A 74 -22.71 -1.79 -10.34
CA ALA A 74 -23.41 -0.72 -9.62
C ALA A 74 -22.87 -0.56 -8.18
N VAL A 75 -22.59 0.69 -7.81
CA VAL A 75 -22.02 1.04 -6.51
C VAL A 75 -23.12 1.35 -5.49
N TYR A 76 -22.81 1.27 -4.19
CA TYR A 76 -23.73 1.64 -3.12
C TYR A 76 -24.27 3.07 -3.31
N PRO A 77 -25.57 3.34 -3.06
CA PRO A 77 -26.59 2.44 -2.51
C PRO A 77 -27.30 1.55 -3.55
N HIS A 78 -26.96 1.66 -4.83
CA HIS A 78 -27.66 0.97 -5.92
C HIS A 78 -27.05 -0.39 -6.28
N GLY A 79 -25.95 -0.76 -5.65
CA GLY A 79 -25.34 -2.09 -5.75
C GLY A 79 -24.30 -2.32 -4.66
N PRO A 80 -23.64 -3.49 -4.66
CA PRO A 80 -22.75 -3.90 -3.58
C PRO A 80 -21.33 -3.33 -3.70
N TRP A 81 -20.96 -2.75 -4.84
CA TRP A 81 -19.61 -2.26 -5.10
C TRP A 81 -19.34 -0.94 -4.38
N ARG A 82 -18.07 -0.68 -4.08
CA ARG A 82 -17.65 0.49 -3.30
C ARG A 82 -18.06 1.82 -3.96
N PRO A 83 -18.66 2.76 -3.21
CA PRO A 83 -18.95 4.11 -3.70
C PRO A 83 -17.71 4.99 -3.77
N ALA A 84 -17.80 6.13 -4.44
CA ALA A 84 -16.67 7.03 -4.74
C ALA A 84 -15.85 7.46 -3.54
N SER A 85 -16.53 7.91 -2.49
CA SER A 85 -15.96 8.35 -1.22
C SER A 85 -15.68 7.20 -0.24
N GLY A 86 -15.90 5.94 -0.64
CA GLY A 86 -15.74 4.77 0.22
C GLY A 86 -14.27 4.45 0.50
N VAL A 87 -13.89 4.40 1.79
CA VAL A 87 -12.52 4.07 2.21
C VAL A 87 -12.45 2.68 2.84
N GLN A 88 -11.52 1.84 2.38
CA GLN A 88 -11.22 0.55 3.01
C GLN A 88 -10.25 0.75 4.18
N ARG A 89 -10.68 0.36 5.38
CA ARG A 89 -9.83 0.30 6.59
C ARG A 89 -9.13 -1.06 6.69
N GLY A 90 -8.04 -1.12 7.45
CA GLY A 90 -7.39 -2.38 7.81
C GLY A 90 -6.00 -2.18 8.42
N SER A 91 -5.52 -3.16 9.18
CA SER A 91 -4.18 -3.12 9.76
C SER A 91 -3.10 -3.22 8.69
N VAL A 92 -2.05 -2.42 8.86
CA VAL A 92 -0.80 -2.46 8.09
C VAL A 92 0.37 -3.04 8.90
N GLN A 93 0.09 -3.67 10.05
CA GLN A 93 1.09 -4.47 10.77
C GLN A 93 1.67 -5.52 9.82
N PHE A 94 2.94 -5.86 10.01
CA PHE A 94 3.65 -6.86 9.23
C PHE A 94 3.32 -8.28 9.70
N ASN A 95 2.02 -8.61 9.70
CA ASN A 95 1.48 -9.89 10.15
C ASN A 95 2.05 -11.10 9.40
N SER A 96 2.60 -10.90 8.20
CA SER A 96 3.29 -11.93 7.42
C SER A 96 4.62 -12.38 8.03
N LEU A 97 5.25 -11.56 8.88
CA LEU A 97 6.44 -11.94 9.65
C LEU A 97 6.04 -12.70 10.92
N CYS A 98 5.09 -12.15 11.66
CA CYS A 98 4.57 -12.74 12.89
C CYS A 98 3.17 -12.19 13.17
N ALA A 99 2.17 -13.06 13.17
CA ALA A 99 0.79 -12.69 13.45
C ALA A 99 0.53 -12.54 14.96
N GLY A 100 -0.52 -11.78 15.31
CA GLY A 100 -0.94 -11.54 16.68
C GLY A 100 -0.53 -10.16 17.19
N ASP A 101 -0.76 -9.91 18.48
CA ASP A 101 -0.33 -8.66 19.13
C ASP A 101 1.22 -8.53 19.06
N PRO A 102 1.75 -7.42 18.51
CA PRO A 102 3.19 -7.20 18.33
C PRO A 102 3.93 -6.93 19.65
N MET A 103 3.22 -6.76 20.77
CA MET A 103 3.79 -6.64 22.12
C MET A 103 3.41 -7.82 23.02
N ARG A 104 2.80 -8.89 22.46
CA ARG A 104 2.28 -9.98 23.30
C ARG A 104 3.39 -10.63 24.12
N VAL A 105 3.02 -10.94 25.35
CA VAL A 105 3.78 -11.82 26.21
C VAL A 105 2.99 -13.12 26.31
N ASP A 106 3.54 -14.27 25.88
CA ASP A 106 2.78 -15.53 25.91
C ASP A 106 2.75 -16.10 27.34
N PRO A 107 1.59 -16.10 28.01
CA PRO A 107 1.50 -16.52 29.41
C PRO A 107 1.83 -18.00 29.60
N ARG A 108 1.68 -18.83 28.57
CA ARG A 108 2.02 -20.28 28.61
C ARG A 108 3.53 -20.50 28.73
N TYR A 109 4.33 -19.50 28.35
CA TYR A 109 5.78 -19.52 28.46
C TYR A 109 6.30 -18.57 29.54
N ALA A 110 5.44 -17.88 30.30
CA ALA A 110 5.86 -16.95 31.36
C ALA A 110 6.70 -17.59 32.48
N GLN A 111 6.67 -18.92 32.63
CA GLN A 111 7.55 -19.67 33.55
C GLN A 111 8.87 -20.13 32.90
N LYS A 112 9.03 -19.97 31.59
CA LYS A 112 10.28 -20.20 30.86
C LYS A 112 10.88 -18.85 30.48
N THR A 113 12.19 -18.79 30.32
CA THR A 113 12.96 -17.57 29.99
C THR A 113 12.63 -16.93 28.63
N GLN A 114 11.57 -17.38 27.96
CA GLN A 114 11.12 -16.94 26.64
C GLN A 114 9.66 -16.53 26.72
N SER A 115 9.40 -15.25 26.92
CA SER A 115 8.04 -14.74 27.14
C SER A 115 7.67 -13.62 26.16
N SER A 116 8.60 -13.10 25.36
CA SER A 116 8.37 -11.97 24.47
C SER A 116 8.10 -12.37 23.02
N VAL A 117 7.61 -11.44 22.20
CA VAL A 117 7.50 -11.62 20.74
C VAL A 117 8.84 -11.95 20.09
N GLN A 118 9.93 -11.38 20.61
CA GLN A 118 11.27 -11.66 20.11
C GLN A 118 11.66 -13.12 20.32
N ASP A 119 11.27 -13.72 21.44
CA ASP A 119 11.52 -15.15 21.69
C ASP A 119 10.64 -16.05 20.81
N ILE A 120 9.38 -15.66 20.59
CA ILE A 120 8.39 -16.47 19.86
C ILE A 120 8.63 -16.45 18.35
N CYS A 121 8.97 -15.28 17.81
CA CYS A 121 9.00 -15.02 16.39
C CYS A 121 10.36 -14.53 15.86
N GLY A 122 11.34 -14.23 16.72
CA GLY A 122 12.63 -13.67 16.31
C GLY A 122 12.58 -12.20 15.87
N TYR A 123 11.45 -11.52 16.03
CA TYR A 123 11.23 -10.14 15.63
C TYR A 123 10.99 -9.24 16.85
N THR A 124 11.54 -8.04 16.81
CA THR A 124 11.20 -6.98 17.78
C THR A 124 9.84 -6.36 17.46
N PHE A 125 9.33 -5.53 18.37
CA PHE A 125 8.11 -4.76 18.10
C PHE A 125 8.25 -3.89 16.85
N GLU A 126 9.40 -3.21 16.71
CA GLU A 126 9.74 -2.32 15.61
C GLU A 126 9.81 -3.04 14.26
N ASP A 127 10.24 -4.30 14.25
CA ASP A 127 10.29 -5.14 13.04
C ASP A 127 8.89 -5.53 12.55
N LEU A 128 7.86 -5.44 13.40
CA LEU A 128 6.50 -5.88 13.09
C LEU A 128 5.54 -4.76 12.73
N ILE A 129 5.95 -3.50 12.90
CA ILE A 129 5.12 -2.33 12.60
C ILE A 129 5.77 -1.42 11.55
N PRO A 130 4.98 -0.69 10.77
CA PRO A 130 5.53 0.31 9.87
C PRO A 130 6.26 1.42 10.63
N SER A 131 7.40 1.87 10.08
CA SER A 131 8.14 3.05 10.52
C SER A 131 7.84 4.30 9.67
N ILE A 132 7.11 4.15 8.56
CA ILE A 132 6.63 5.26 7.72
C ILE A 132 5.11 5.45 7.81
N PRO A 133 4.58 6.68 7.73
CA PRO A 133 3.14 6.92 7.71
C PRO A 133 2.45 6.24 6.52
N SER A 134 1.23 5.76 6.75
CA SER A 134 0.36 5.22 5.70
C SER A 134 -1.07 5.68 5.87
N LEU A 135 -1.76 6.01 4.79
CA LEU A 135 -3.14 6.51 4.81
C LEU A 135 -4.00 5.83 3.72
N PRO A 136 -5.15 5.22 4.07
CA PRO A 136 -6.09 4.75 3.08
C PRO A 136 -6.90 5.91 2.50
N LEU A 137 -7.15 5.88 1.20
CA LEU A 137 -7.94 6.88 0.47
C LEU A 137 -9.15 6.23 -0.20
N SER A 138 -10.15 7.06 -0.47
CA SER A 138 -11.20 6.75 -1.42
C SER A 138 -10.65 6.85 -2.85
N TYR A 139 -11.34 6.30 -3.84
CA TYR A 139 -10.87 6.48 -5.23
C TYR A 139 -11.22 7.88 -5.77
N GLU A 140 -12.23 8.54 -5.20
CA GLU A 140 -12.51 9.96 -5.43
C GLU A 140 -11.34 10.85 -5.02
N ASP A 141 -10.75 10.62 -3.84
CA ASP A 141 -9.61 11.41 -3.34
C ASP A 141 -8.29 11.03 -4.02
N ALA A 142 -8.16 9.78 -4.46
CA ALA A 142 -6.95 9.31 -5.15
C ALA A 142 -6.84 9.87 -6.58
N GLN A 143 -7.97 10.07 -7.27
CA GLN A 143 -8.00 10.53 -8.65
C GLN A 143 -7.22 11.84 -8.88
N PRO A 144 -7.49 12.96 -8.16
CA PRO A 144 -6.76 14.21 -8.40
C PRO A 144 -5.26 14.09 -8.12
N LEU A 145 -4.84 13.21 -7.20
CA LEU A 145 -3.42 12.93 -6.95
C LEU A 145 -2.76 12.19 -8.12
N LEU A 146 -3.46 11.21 -8.70
CA LEU A 146 -2.99 10.44 -9.84
C LEU A 146 -3.01 11.24 -11.15
N GLU A 147 -3.98 12.14 -11.32
CA GLU A 147 -4.04 13.09 -12.45
C GLU A 147 -2.88 14.09 -12.40
N ALA A 148 -2.46 14.50 -11.19
CA ALA A 148 -1.33 15.41 -11.00
C ALA A 148 0.03 14.75 -11.26
N LEU A 149 0.10 13.42 -11.41
CA LEU A 149 1.34 12.75 -11.81
C LEU A 149 1.67 13.13 -13.26
N ALA A 150 2.76 13.87 -13.43
CA ALA A 150 3.28 14.20 -14.74
C ALA A 150 3.88 12.97 -15.42
N GLY A 151 3.77 12.89 -16.74
CA GLY A 151 4.36 11.83 -17.55
C GLY A 151 3.96 11.96 -19.01
N THR A 152 4.93 11.83 -19.92
CA THR A 152 4.66 11.83 -21.38
C THR A 152 4.10 10.49 -21.86
N LYS A 153 4.23 9.43 -21.04
CA LYS A 153 3.73 8.09 -21.29
C LYS A 153 2.94 7.61 -20.08
N SER A 154 1.81 6.97 -20.34
CA SER A 154 1.04 6.24 -19.35
C SER A 154 1.84 5.06 -18.79
N ALA A 155 1.53 4.67 -17.56
CA ALA A 155 2.07 3.46 -16.94
C ALA A 155 1.75 2.21 -17.78
N LYS A 156 0.61 2.21 -18.48
CA LYS A 156 0.26 1.14 -19.42
C LYS A 156 1.24 1.03 -20.58
N GLU A 157 1.70 2.15 -21.14
CA GLU A 157 2.67 2.15 -22.24
C GLU A 157 4.06 1.66 -21.79
N ILE A 158 4.40 1.85 -20.52
CA ILE A 158 5.71 1.47 -19.97
C ILE A 158 5.69 0.02 -19.46
N PHE A 159 4.63 -0.38 -18.75
CA PHE A 159 4.56 -1.63 -17.98
C PHE A 159 3.47 -2.59 -18.46
N GLY A 160 2.69 -2.24 -19.48
CA GLY A 160 1.62 -3.06 -20.01
C GLY A 160 0.29 -2.94 -19.24
N SER A 161 -0.65 -3.82 -19.55
CA SER A 161 -2.03 -3.75 -19.05
C SER A 161 -2.16 -3.88 -17.53
N ASP A 162 -1.17 -4.47 -16.87
CA ASP A 162 -1.18 -4.70 -15.43
C ASP A 162 -1.17 -3.39 -14.61
N PHE A 163 -0.58 -2.31 -15.13
CA PHE A 163 -0.60 -0.99 -14.49
C PHE A 163 -1.84 -0.15 -14.83
N LYS A 164 -2.75 -0.66 -15.66
CA LYS A 164 -4.00 0.02 -15.98
C LYS A 164 -4.99 -0.14 -14.81
N GLY A 165 -5.67 0.93 -14.41
CA GLY A 165 -6.80 0.87 -13.49
C GLY A 165 -8.14 1.25 -14.11
N GLY A 166 -9.13 1.47 -13.25
CA GLY A 166 -10.52 1.71 -13.59
C GLY A 166 -10.90 3.19 -13.56
N LEU A 167 -10.04 4.06 -13.02
CA LEU A 167 -10.21 5.51 -13.10
C LEU A 167 -10.11 5.98 -14.55
N ASN A 168 -10.90 6.99 -14.91
CA ASN A 168 -10.90 7.57 -16.25
C ASN A 168 -9.73 8.53 -16.47
N ILE A 169 -8.51 8.03 -16.26
CA ILE A 169 -7.25 8.77 -16.33
C ILE A 169 -6.17 7.93 -17.04
N SER A 170 -5.08 8.56 -17.45
CA SER A 170 -3.99 7.86 -18.14
C SER A 170 -3.09 7.01 -17.23
N TYR A 171 -3.14 7.22 -15.91
CA TYR A 171 -2.22 6.62 -14.93
C TYR A 171 -0.74 6.89 -15.27
N SER A 172 -0.25 8.10 -15.03
CA SER A 172 1.19 8.38 -15.08
C SER A 172 1.89 7.83 -13.83
N VAL A 173 3.20 7.61 -13.92
CA VAL A 173 3.99 7.01 -12.83
C VAL A 173 4.61 8.06 -11.92
N GLY A 174 4.85 9.27 -12.43
CA GLY A 174 5.51 10.39 -11.73
C GLY A 174 7.02 10.50 -12.00
#